data_AF-A0A8T3QEZ4-F1
#
_entry.id   AF-A0A8T3QEZ4-F1
#
_cell.length_a   1.000
_cell.length_b   1.000
_cell.length_c   1.000
_cell.angle_alpha   90.00
_cell.angle_beta   90.00
_cell.angle_gamma   90.00
#
_symmetry.space_group_name_H-M   'P 1'
#
loop_
_entity.id
_entity.type
_entity.pdbx_description
1 polymer ?
#
loop_
_entity_poly.entity_id
_entity_poly.type
_entity_poly.pdbx_seq_one_letter_code
_entity_poly.pdbx_strand_id
1 'polypeptide(L)'
;MTSADDSGSQPVQIVVVGAASRDIAPDDPRGWRLGGGVAYSALTTARLGLRTAALIGLDDQAADAHELGLLRRAGVEIRSHRLERGPVFENIERPAGRLQIVHSASDELPPEALPGSWAGAVAWILAPVAAELPDSWSTRPPALAVVALGWQGLLRSLTAGEAVRHIPPAPSAVLARADLVGVSRDDLDPAVELARLCRLLH
;
A
#
# COMPACT_ATOMS: atom_id res chain seq x y z
N MET A 1 27.90 -39.70 2.47
CA MET A 1 27.74 -38.53 3.38
C MET A 1 26.94 -37.49 2.61
N THR A 2 25.63 -37.63 2.63
CA THR A 2 24.66 -36.75 1.97
C THR A 2 24.52 -35.49 2.81
N SER A 3 24.98 -34.35 2.28
CA SER A 3 24.78 -33.04 2.88
C SER A 3 23.31 -32.64 2.72
N ALA A 4 22.55 -32.81 3.79
CA ALA A 4 21.31 -32.09 4.01
C ALA A 4 21.66 -30.70 4.55
N ASP A 5 21.48 -29.67 3.74
CA ASP A 5 20.91 -28.36 4.11
C ASP A 5 21.04 -27.40 2.92
N ASP A 6 20.15 -27.58 1.95
CA ASP A 6 19.62 -26.46 1.17
C ASP A 6 18.13 -26.41 1.50
N SER A 7 17.78 -25.86 2.67
CA SER A 7 16.41 -25.39 2.90
C SER A 7 16.24 -24.10 2.10
N GLY A 8 16.33 -24.21 0.78
CA GLY A 8 16.14 -23.12 -0.16
C GLY A 8 14.76 -22.53 0.09
N SER A 9 14.72 -21.38 0.75
CA SER A 9 13.49 -20.64 0.94
C SER A 9 12.85 -20.46 -0.43
N GLN A 10 11.69 -21.10 -0.65
CA GLN A 10 10.95 -20.93 -1.89
C GLN A 10 10.75 -19.43 -2.19
N PRO A 11 10.90 -19.03 -3.47
CA PRO A 11 10.90 -17.63 -3.85
C PRO A 11 9.57 -16.96 -3.48
N VAL A 12 9.64 -15.67 -3.15
CA VAL A 12 8.47 -14.82 -2.95
C VAL A 12 7.61 -14.85 -4.22
N GLN A 13 6.33 -15.15 -4.06
CA GLN A 13 5.37 -15.17 -5.17
C GLN A 13 4.76 -13.79 -5.40
N ILE A 14 4.46 -13.07 -4.31
CA ILE A 14 3.79 -11.77 -4.36
C ILE A 14 4.47 -10.74 -3.46
N VAL A 15 4.72 -9.56 -4.01
CA VAL A 15 5.27 -8.42 -3.28
C VAL A 15 4.20 -7.35 -3.11
N VAL A 16 3.98 -6.90 -1.88
CA VAL A 16 3.07 -5.80 -1.56
C VAL A 16 3.89 -4.57 -1.16
N VAL A 17 3.58 -3.40 -1.70
CA VAL A 17 4.34 -2.18 -1.47
C VAL A 17 3.41 -1.03 -1.09
N GLY A 18 3.74 -0.28 -0.05
CA GLY A 18 3.04 0.94 0.35
C GLY A 18 3.46 1.43 1.74
N ALA A 19 2.96 2.59 2.15
CA ALA A 19 3.06 3.06 3.51
C ALA A 19 1.93 2.48 4.36
N ALA A 20 2.24 2.13 5.61
CA ALA A 20 1.20 1.87 6.59
C ALA A 20 0.69 3.21 7.14
N SER A 21 -0.63 3.38 7.21
CA SER A 21 -1.23 4.55 7.84
C SER A 21 -1.38 4.35 9.34
N ARG A 22 -1.38 5.44 10.09
CA ARG A 22 -1.94 5.45 11.43
C ARG A 22 -3.34 6.04 11.35
N ASP A 23 -4.33 5.18 11.56
CA ASP A 23 -5.73 5.59 11.55
C ASP A 23 -6.11 5.92 13.00
N ILE A 24 -6.47 7.17 13.28
CA ILE A 24 -6.84 7.66 14.61
C ILE A 24 -8.03 6.85 15.13
N ALA A 25 -7.85 6.29 16.32
CA ALA A 25 -8.77 5.35 16.95
C ALA A 25 -8.77 5.63 18.45
N PRO A 26 -9.68 6.49 18.95
CA PRO A 26 -9.72 6.89 20.36
C PRO A 26 -9.97 5.72 21.34
N ASP A 27 -10.49 4.61 20.84
CA ASP A 27 -10.74 3.38 21.59
C ASP A 27 -9.55 2.42 21.64
N ASP A 28 -8.48 2.67 20.87
CA ASP A 28 -7.20 1.95 20.98
C ASP A 28 -6.31 2.63 22.04
N PRO A 29 -5.64 1.90 22.96
CA PRO A 29 -4.74 2.49 23.95
C PRO A 29 -3.63 3.37 23.38
N ARG A 30 -3.20 3.17 22.13
CA ARG A 30 -2.21 4.01 21.44
C ARG A 30 -2.82 5.30 20.87
N GLY A 31 -4.15 5.39 20.81
CA GLY A 31 -4.90 6.44 20.12
C GLY A 31 -4.99 6.26 18.60
N TRP A 32 -4.45 5.16 18.06
CA TRP A 32 -4.44 4.85 16.63
C TRP A 32 -4.27 3.35 16.38
N ARG A 33 -4.65 2.91 15.18
CA ARG A 33 -4.44 1.55 14.66
C ARG A 33 -3.62 1.58 13.39
N LEU A 34 -2.82 0.52 13.16
CA LEU A 34 -2.06 0.41 11.93
C LEU A 34 -3.01 0.03 10.78
N GLY A 35 -3.08 0.90 9.78
CA GLY A 35 -3.84 0.71 8.55
C GLY A 35 -2.95 0.65 7.32
N GLY A 36 -3.49 1.15 6.21
CA GLY A 36 -2.84 1.17 4.90
C GLY A 36 -3.08 -0.10 4.10
N GLY A 37 -3.24 0.06 2.79
CA GLY A 37 -3.50 -1.06 1.87
C GLY A 37 -2.41 -2.12 1.93
N VAL A 38 -1.15 -1.71 2.13
CA VAL A 38 -0.01 -2.62 2.27
C VAL A 38 -0.21 -3.67 3.38
N ALA A 39 -0.74 -3.28 4.54
CA ALA A 39 -0.95 -4.19 5.67
C ALA A 39 -2.09 -5.18 5.38
N TYR A 40 -3.23 -4.68 4.90
CA TYR A 40 -4.39 -5.52 4.60
C TYR A 40 -4.13 -6.49 3.43
N SER A 41 -3.52 -6.02 2.34
CA SER A 41 -3.20 -6.84 1.18
C SER A 41 -2.14 -7.89 1.50
N ALA A 42 -1.11 -7.54 2.29
CA ALA A 42 -0.09 -8.51 2.71
C ALA A 42 -0.69 -9.61 3.60
N LEU A 43 -1.52 -9.23 4.59
CA LEU A 43 -2.20 -10.21 5.44
C LEU A 43 -3.10 -11.14 4.61
N THR A 44 -3.89 -10.55 3.70
CA THR A 44 -4.85 -11.30 2.88
C THR A 44 -4.15 -12.32 2.00
N THR A 45 -3.14 -11.90 1.24
CA THR A 45 -2.40 -12.77 0.31
C THR A 45 -1.69 -13.90 1.05
N ALA A 46 -1.07 -13.62 2.21
CA ALA A 46 -0.46 -14.64 3.04
C ALA A 46 -1.49 -15.64 3.59
N ARG A 47 -2.67 -15.17 4.02
CA ARG A 47 -3.76 -16.05 4.50
C ARG A 47 -4.40 -16.88 3.41
N LEU A 48 -4.30 -16.46 2.14
CA LEU A 48 -4.67 -17.25 0.98
C LEU A 48 -3.60 -18.27 0.57
N GLY A 49 -2.51 -18.38 1.33
CA GLY A 49 -1.45 -19.37 1.12
C GLY A 49 -0.36 -18.95 0.13
N LEU A 50 -0.33 -17.67 -0.28
CA LEU A 50 0.72 -17.14 -1.14
C LEU A 50 1.98 -16.83 -0.32
N ARG A 51 3.15 -17.05 -0.93
CA ARG A 51 4.43 -16.59 -0.39
C ARG A 51 4.55 -15.08 -0.55
N THR A 52 4.11 -14.35 0.47
CA THR A 52 4.01 -12.89 0.45
C THR A 52 5.22 -12.22 1.09
N ALA A 53 5.77 -11.23 0.40
CA ALA A 53 6.64 -10.22 1.00
C ALA A 53 5.97 -8.85 0.98
N ALA A 54 6.32 -7.99 1.95
CA ALA A 54 5.79 -6.64 2.05
C ALA A 54 6.92 -5.64 2.33
N LEU A 55 7.08 -4.64 1.45
CA LEU A 55 7.85 -3.44 1.72
C LEU A 55 6.91 -2.40 2.32
N ILE A 56 7.12 -2.08 3.59
CA ILE A 56 6.22 -1.23 4.36
C ILE A 56 6.96 0.04 4.78
N GLY A 57 6.50 1.19 4.27
CA GLY A 57 6.89 2.50 4.79
C GLY A 57 6.24 2.75 6.15
N LEU A 58 7.03 3.08 7.16
CA LEU A 58 6.59 3.25 8.55
C LEU A 58 7.23 4.49 9.15
N ASP A 59 6.42 5.33 9.81
CA ASP A 59 6.97 6.35 10.70
C ASP A 59 7.41 5.74 12.04
N ASP A 60 8.05 6.55 12.88
CA ASP A 60 8.61 6.11 14.16
C ASP A 60 7.55 5.52 15.10
N GLN A 61 6.29 6.02 15.07
CA GLN A 61 5.24 5.48 15.92
C GLN A 61 4.69 4.15 15.37
N ALA A 62 4.59 4.02 14.05
CA ALA A 62 4.13 2.82 13.37
C ALA A 62 5.16 1.67 13.39
N ALA A 63 6.45 1.98 13.56
CA ALA A 63 7.54 0.99 13.54
C ALA A 63 7.38 -0.13 14.58
N ASP A 64 6.77 0.18 15.73
CA ASP A 64 6.55 -0.76 16.83
C ASP A 64 5.09 -1.29 16.90
N ALA A 65 4.31 -1.10 15.84
CA ALA A 65 2.93 -1.55 15.78
C ALA A 65 2.81 -3.09 15.92
N HIS A 66 1.97 -3.55 16.85
CA HIS A 66 1.76 -4.98 17.10
C HIS A 66 1.19 -5.74 15.88
N GLU A 67 0.52 -5.01 14.99
CA GLU A 67 0.00 -5.49 13.71
C GLU A 67 1.11 -6.01 12.80
N LEU A 68 2.32 -5.46 12.85
CA LEU A 68 3.49 -6.00 12.14
C LEU A 68 3.83 -7.41 12.65
N GLY A 69 3.60 -7.69 13.93
CA GLY A 69 3.71 -9.03 14.50
C GLY A 69 2.64 -9.99 13.98
N LEU A 70 1.41 -9.52 13.73
CA LEU A 70 0.34 -10.31 13.11
C LEU A 70 0.70 -10.70 11.67
N LEU A 71 1.25 -9.76 10.89
CA LEU A 71 1.73 -10.01 9.53
C LEU A 71 2.83 -11.08 9.51
N ARG A 72 3.86 -10.94 10.36
CA ARG A 72 4.93 -11.95 10.48
C ARG A 72 4.40 -13.33 10.86
N ARG A 73 3.47 -13.41 11.82
CA ARG A 73 2.83 -14.68 12.21
C ARG A 73 1.98 -15.30 11.10
N ALA A 74 1.46 -14.50 10.18
CA ALA A 74 0.76 -14.99 8.99
C ALA A 74 1.72 -15.48 7.89
N GLY A 75 3.04 -15.34 8.06
CA GLY A 75 4.05 -15.75 7.09
C GLY A 75 4.50 -14.66 6.12
N VAL A 76 4.16 -13.39 6.37
CA VAL A 76 4.62 -12.27 5.55
C VAL A 76 6.10 -11.97 5.84
N GLU A 77 6.92 -11.94 4.79
CA GLU A 77 8.30 -11.45 4.85
C GLU A 77 8.29 -9.91 4.81
N ILE A 78 8.61 -9.24 5.93
CA ILE A 78 8.49 -7.78 6.04
C ILE A 78 9.84 -7.10 5.92
N ARG A 79 9.91 -6.12 5.01
CA ARG A 79 10.97 -5.12 4.95
C ARG A 79 10.38 -3.79 5.35
N SER A 80 10.81 -3.27 6.49
CA SER A 80 10.44 -1.93 6.95
C SER A 80 11.36 -0.89 6.32
N HIS A 81 10.77 0.22 5.86
CA HIS A 81 11.48 1.44 5.48
C HIS A 81 11.01 2.57 6.38
N ARG A 82 11.94 3.33 6.96
CA ARG A 82 11.61 4.46 7.83
C ARG A 82 11.18 5.64 6.98
N LEU A 83 10.02 6.20 7.30
CA LEU A 83 9.53 7.48 6.79
C LEU A 83 9.70 8.53 7.89
N GLU A 84 10.11 9.76 7.55
CA GLU A 84 10.12 10.84 8.55
C GLU A 84 8.67 11.23 8.89
N ARG A 85 7.79 11.20 7.89
CA ARG A 85 6.34 11.38 8.02
C ARG A 85 5.62 10.23 7.35
N GLY A 86 4.87 9.48 8.15
CA GLY A 86 3.90 8.50 7.69
C GLY A 86 2.52 9.14 7.53
N PRO A 87 1.63 8.51 6.75
CA PRO A 87 0.27 9.01 6.57
C PRO A 87 -0.57 8.78 7.84
N VAL A 88 -1.23 9.83 8.31
CA VAL A 88 -2.10 9.77 9.49
C VAL A 88 -3.47 10.31 9.13
N PHE A 89 -4.50 9.51 9.38
CA PHE A 89 -5.88 9.84 9.04
C PHE A 89 -6.79 9.69 10.24
N GLU A 90 -7.76 10.59 10.37
CA GLU A 90 -8.91 10.41 11.24
C GLU A 90 -10.15 10.16 10.37
N ASN A 91 -10.81 9.03 10.62
CA ASN A 91 -12.00 8.62 9.90
C ASN A 91 -13.24 8.95 10.72
N ILE A 92 -14.02 9.93 10.27
CA ILE A 92 -15.25 10.37 10.93
C ILE A 92 -16.43 9.87 10.11
N GLU A 93 -17.12 8.86 10.62
CA GLU A 93 -18.34 8.34 10.01
C GLU A 93 -19.50 9.33 10.20
N ARG A 94 -20.19 9.67 9.11
CA ARG A 94 -21.35 10.58 9.12
C ARG A 94 -22.48 9.97 8.27
N PRO A 95 -23.75 10.40 8.47
CA PRO A 95 -24.86 9.95 7.63
C PRO A 95 -24.65 10.21 6.13
N ALA A 96 -23.92 11.27 5.77
CA ALA A 96 -23.59 11.64 4.39
C ALA A 96 -22.34 10.92 3.84
N GLY A 97 -21.79 9.96 4.58
CA GLY A 97 -20.55 9.26 4.26
C GLY A 97 -19.35 9.72 5.11
N ARG A 98 -18.24 9.03 4.91
CA ARG A 98 -17.00 9.21 5.68
C ARG A 98 -16.33 10.55 5.36
N LEU A 99 -16.00 11.31 6.40
CA LEU A 99 -15.04 12.41 6.32
C LEU A 99 -13.69 11.89 6.80
N GLN A 100 -12.66 12.04 5.97
CA GLN A 100 -11.30 11.70 6.37
C GLN A 100 -10.50 12.99 6.58
N ILE A 101 -10.02 13.23 7.79
CA ILE A 101 -9.14 14.35 8.13
C ILE A 101 -7.69 13.87 8.07
N VAL A 102 -6.84 14.64 7.42
CA VAL A 102 -5.41 14.37 7.30
C VAL A 102 -4.69 15.01 8.49
N HIS A 103 -4.01 14.21 9.30
CA HIS A 103 -3.14 14.71 10.36
C HIS A 103 -1.69 14.79 9.92
N SER A 104 -1.27 13.91 9.00
CA SER A 104 0.04 13.90 8.38
C SER A 104 -0.05 13.33 6.97
N ALA A 105 0.67 13.94 6.03
CA ALA A 105 0.91 13.36 4.72
C ALA A 105 2.07 12.33 4.80
N SER A 106 2.20 11.47 3.80
CA SER A 106 3.31 10.52 3.71
C SER A 106 4.48 11.14 2.94
N ASP A 107 5.70 10.82 3.36
CA ASP A 107 6.87 10.91 2.49
C ASP A 107 6.83 9.82 1.43
N GLU A 108 7.66 9.98 0.39
CA GLU A 108 7.84 8.96 -0.64
C GLU A 108 8.57 7.73 -0.09
N LEU A 109 8.13 6.55 -0.51
CA LEU A 109 8.81 5.28 -0.32
C LEU A 109 9.65 5.00 -1.57
N PRO A 110 10.99 5.08 -1.50
CA PRO A 110 11.84 4.94 -2.67
C PRO A 110 11.90 3.49 -3.16
N PRO A 111 11.89 3.25 -4.49
CA PRO A 111 12.05 1.91 -5.06
C PRO A 111 13.32 1.16 -4.64
N GLU A 112 14.38 1.87 -4.28
CA GLU A 112 15.66 1.34 -3.81
C GLU A 112 15.55 0.64 -2.45
N ALA A 113 14.47 0.89 -1.71
CA ALA A 113 14.20 0.19 -0.45
C ALA A 113 13.79 -1.28 -0.67
N LEU A 114 13.44 -1.66 -1.90
CA LEU A 114 13.09 -3.03 -2.26
C LEU A 114 14.31 -3.96 -2.19
N PRO A 115 14.24 -5.07 -1.42
CA PRO A 115 15.25 -6.11 -1.44
C PRO A 115 15.39 -6.74 -2.83
N GLY A 116 16.64 -6.88 -3.31
CA GLY A 116 16.92 -7.50 -4.61
C GLY A 116 16.42 -8.95 -4.74
N SER A 117 16.33 -9.68 -3.62
CA SER A 117 15.76 -11.04 -3.57
C SER A 117 14.28 -11.12 -3.94
N TRP A 118 13.55 -10.00 -3.87
CA TRP A 118 12.12 -9.94 -4.17
C TRP A 118 11.82 -9.50 -5.61
N ALA A 119 12.82 -9.00 -6.34
CA ALA A 119 12.65 -8.42 -7.67
C ALA A 119 12.07 -9.42 -8.69
N GLY A 120 12.28 -10.73 -8.49
CA GLY A 120 11.77 -11.80 -9.35
C GLY A 120 10.33 -12.24 -9.07
N ALA A 121 9.61 -11.60 -8.15
CA ALA A 121 8.23 -11.97 -7.83
C ALA A 121 7.31 -11.84 -9.05
N VAL A 122 6.43 -12.84 -9.21
CA VAL A 122 5.53 -12.96 -10.38
C VAL A 122 4.25 -12.14 -10.23
N ALA A 123 3.94 -11.67 -9.02
CA ALA A 123 2.80 -10.82 -8.73
C ALA A 123 3.19 -9.66 -7.80
N TRP A 124 2.52 -8.53 -7.98
CA TRP A 124 2.76 -7.31 -7.22
C TRP A 124 1.45 -6.63 -6.86
N ILE A 125 1.39 -6.05 -5.67
CA ILE A 125 0.32 -5.14 -5.25
C ILE A 125 0.98 -3.83 -4.85
N LEU A 126 0.85 -2.81 -5.69
CA LEU A 126 1.20 -1.44 -5.35
C LEU A 126 -0.01 -0.84 -4.65
N ALA A 127 0.08 -0.62 -3.34
CA ALA A 127 -1.03 -0.20 -2.50
C ALA A 127 -0.75 1.18 -1.88
N PRO A 128 -0.55 2.23 -2.69
CA PRO A 128 -0.32 3.56 -2.16
C PRO A 128 -1.56 4.03 -1.42
N VAL A 129 -1.35 4.61 -0.25
CA VAL A 129 -2.41 5.28 0.51
C VAL A 129 -2.29 6.78 0.40
N ALA A 130 -1.11 7.36 0.25
CA ALA A 130 -0.88 8.79 0.40
C ALA A 130 0.06 9.37 -0.67
N ALA A 131 -0.05 8.86 -1.90
CA ALA A 131 0.83 9.19 -3.03
C ALA A 131 2.32 8.92 -2.77
N GLU A 132 2.63 8.00 -1.85
CA GLU A 132 3.98 7.68 -1.42
C GLU A 132 4.78 6.86 -2.45
N LEU A 133 4.13 6.34 -3.49
CA LEU A 133 4.79 5.55 -4.53
C LEU A 133 5.00 6.40 -5.79
N PRO A 134 6.20 6.97 -6.01
CA PRO A 134 6.48 7.73 -7.22
C PRO A 134 6.46 6.85 -8.48
N ASP A 135 6.38 7.49 -9.64
CA ASP A 135 6.29 6.82 -10.96
C ASP A 135 7.45 5.86 -11.27
N SER A 136 8.60 6.03 -10.61
CA SER A 136 9.74 5.12 -10.71
C SER A 136 9.42 3.68 -10.25
N TRP A 137 8.38 3.47 -9.43
CA TRP A 137 7.89 2.15 -9.05
C TRP A 137 7.36 1.33 -10.23
N SER A 138 6.92 1.98 -11.32
CA SER A 138 6.43 1.30 -12.53
C SER A 138 7.46 0.35 -13.17
N THR A 139 8.75 0.58 -12.90
CA THR A 139 9.86 -0.19 -13.49
C THR A 139 10.31 -1.37 -12.63
N ARG A 140 9.82 -1.49 -11.39
CA ARG A 140 10.27 -2.53 -10.45
C ARG A 140 9.65 -3.90 -10.71
N PRO A 141 8.33 -4.03 -10.93
CA PRO A 141 7.76 -5.31 -11.31
C PRO A 141 8.34 -5.78 -12.66
N PRO A 142 8.81 -7.03 -12.78
CA PRO A 142 9.25 -7.60 -14.06
C PRO A 142 8.19 -7.44 -15.14
N ALA A 143 8.58 -7.32 -16.42
CA ALA A 143 7.64 -7.07 -17.51
C ALA A 143 6.50 -8.11 -17.62
N LEU A 144 6.75 -9.36 -17.23
CA LEU A 144 5.75 -10.45 -17.26
C LEU A 144 5.01 -10.65 -15.93
N ALA A 145 5.31 -9.87 -14.90
CA ALA A 145 4.63 -9.97 -13.61
C ALA A 145 3.24 -9.33 -13.67
N VAL A 146 2.28 -9.90 -12.94
CA VAL A 146 0.94 -9.31 -12.79
C VAL A 146 0.99 -8.22 -11.71
N VAL A 147 0.54 -7.02 -12.03
CA VAL A 147 0.57 -5.87 -11.12
C VAL A 147 -0.85 -5.40 -10.82
N ALA A 148 -1.23 -5.44 -9.55
CA ALA A 148 -2.41 -4.77 -9.04
C ALA A 148 -2.04 -3.40 -8.45
N LEU A 149 -2.88 -2.40 -8.69
CA LEU A 149 -2.76 -1.05 -8.13
C LEU A 149 -4.00 -0.70 -7.31
N GLY A 150 -3.80 -0.35 -6.04
CA GLY A 150 -4.80 0.39 -5.26
C GLY A 150 -4.76 1.87 -5.67
N TRP A 151 -5.73 2.32 -6.46
CA TRP A 151 -5.66 3.64 -7.09
C TRP A 151 -5.89 4.80 -6.12
N GLN A 152 -6.55 4.56 -4.99
CA GLN A 152 -6.92 5.55 -3.97
C GLN A 152 -5.77 6.54 -3.66
N GLY A 153 -4.54 6.04 -3.47
CA GLY A 153 -3.40 6.87 -3.12
C GLY A 153 -3.02 7.92 -4.17
N LEU A 154 -3.38 7.72 -5.44
CA LEU A 154 -3.11 8.65 -6.55
C LEU A 154 -4.32 9.54 -6.89
N LEU A 155 -5.46 9.33 -6.24
CA LEU A 155 -6.72 10.06 -6.50
C LEU A 155 -6.98 11.13 -5.45
N ARG A 156 -5.99 11.45 -4.61
CA ARG A 156 -6.13 12.43 -3.54
C ARG A 156 -4.91 13.31 -3.32
N SER A 157 -5.17 14.49 -2.81
CA SER A 157 -4.19 15.44 -2.32
C SER A 157 -4.38 15.60 -0.81
N LEU A 158 -3.29 15.52 -0.08
CA LEU A 158 -3.29 15.48 1.38
C LEU A 158 -2.59 16.72 1.94
N THR A 159 -3.31 17.51 2.73
CA THR A 159 -2.77 18.65 3.47
C THR A 159 -3.04 18.43 4.95
N ALA A 160 -2.02 18.47 5.80
CA ALA A 160 -2.21 18.30 7.23
C ALA A 160 -3.17 19.36 7.81
N GLY A 161 -4.12 18.91 8.63
CA GLY A 161 -5.19 19.72 9.20
C GLY A 161 -6.43 19.87 8.32
N GLU A 162 -6.41 19.37 7.08
CA GLU A 162 -7.53 19.48 6.13
C GLU A 162 -8.23 18.14 5.90
N ALA A 163 -9.45 18.21 5.35
CA ALA A 163 -10.10 17.03 4.82
C ALA A 163 -9.36 16.51 3.57
N VAL A 164 -9.37 15.20 3.36
CA VAL A 164 -8.90 14.59 2.12
C VAL A 164 -9.60 15.23 0.93
N ARG A 165 -8.81 15.71 -0.03
CA ARG A 165 -9.32 16.31 -1.27
C ARG A 165 -9.13 15.33 -2.43
N HIS A 166 -10.22 14.95 -3.08
CA HIS A 166 -10.15 14.15 -4.30
C HIS A 166 -9.57 14.99 -5.45
N ILE A 167 -8.71 14.37 -6.25
CA ILE A 167 -8.19 14.95 -7.47
C ILE A 167 -8.66 14.13 -8.68
N PRO A 168 -8.85 14.76 -9.86
CA PRO A 168 -9.26 14.03 -11.04
C PRO A 168 -8.29 12.89 -11.39
N PRO A 169 -8.79 11.72 -11.79
CA PRO A 169 -7.96 10.65 -12.33
C PRO A 169 -7.13 11.15 -13.51
N ALA A 170 -5.84 10.79 -13.52
CA ALA A 170 -4.88 11.17 -14.56
C ALA A 170 -3.98 9.98 -14.92
N PRO A 171 -3.41 9.95 -16.13
CA PRO A 171 -2.38 8.97 -16.49
C PRO A 171 -1.15 9.10 -15.58
N SER A 172 -0.55 7.96 -15.22
CA SER A 172 0.75 7.89 -14.55
C SER A 172 1.51 6.64 -14.99
N ALA A 173 2.82 6.59 -14.78
CA ALA A 173 3.59 5.40 -15.14
C ALA A 173 3.19 4.19 -14.28
N VAL A 174 2.87 4.40 -13.00
CA VAL A 174 2.37 3.31 -12.13
C VAL A 174 1.01 2.79 -12.61
N LEU A 175 0.11 3.67 -13.04
CA LEU A 175 -1.19 3.28 -13.58
C LEU A 175 -1.03 2.50 -14.88
N ALA A 176 -0.17 2.98 -15.80
CA ALA A 176 0.12 2.31 -17.06
C ALA A 176 0.76 0.93 -16.87
N ARG A 177 1.52 0.73 -15.78
CA ARG A 177 2.09 -0.58 -15.44
C ARG A 177 1.07 -1.56 -14.88
N ALA A 178 -0.07 -1.11 -14.36
CA ALA A 178 -1.01 -1.99 -13.67
C ALA A 178 -1.82 -2.86 -14.65
N ASP A 179 -1.90 -4.16 -14.36
CA ASP A 179 -2.77 -5.12 -15.03
C ASP A 179 -4.17 -5.15 -14.40
N LEU A 180 -4.25 -4.83 -13.10
CA LEU A 180 -5.49 -4.74 -12.32
C LEU A 180 -5.51 -3.42 -11.54
N VAL A 181 -6.64 -2.72 -11.54
CA VAL A 181 -6.78 -1.46 -10.79
C VAL A 181 -8.00 -1.54 -9.88
N GLY A 182 -7.77 -1.36 -8.57
CA GLY A 182 -8.82 -1.27 -7.56
C GLY A 182 -9.13 0.19 -7.24
N VAL A 183 -10.41 0.57 -7.29
CA VAL A 183 -10.89 1.91 -6.98
C VAL A 183 -12.30 1.85 -6.37
N SER A 184 -12.56 2.66 -5.35
CA SER A 184 -13.90 2.86 -4.77
C SER A 184 -14.59 4.07 -5.39
N ARG A 185 -15.93 4.10 -5.32
CA ARG A 185 -16.69 5.34 -5.58
C ARG A 185 -16.35 6.44 -4.60
N ASP A 186 -15.97 6.09 -3.38
CA ASP A 186 -15.58 7.04 -2.35
C ASP A 186 -14.22 7.69 -2.63
N ASP A 187 -13.42 7.17 -3.57
CA ASP A 187 -12.12 7.73 -3.94
C ASP A 187 -12.23 8.78 -5.06
N LEU A 188 -13.42 8.96 -5.60
CA LEU A 188 -13.68 9.76 -6.80
C LEU A 188 -14.61 10.92 -6.46
N ASP A 189 -14.52 11.99 -7.24
CA ASP A 189 -15.60 12.98 -7.26
C ASP A 189 -16.89 12.30 -7.79
N PRO A 190 -18.06 12.52 -7.16
CA PRO A 190 -19.32 11.92 -7.58
C PRO A 190 -19.68 12.16 -9.05
N ALA A 191 -19.19 13.25 -9.66
CA ALA A 191 -19.40 13.57 -11.07
C ALA A 191 -18.56 12.70 -12.04
N VAL A 192 -17.60 11.91 -11.55
CA VAL A 192 -16.75 11.06 -12.39
C VAL A 192 -17.47 9.78 -12.81
N GLU A 193 -17.75 9.68 -14.10
CA GLU A 193 -18.27 8.46 -14.72
C GLU A 193 -17.21 7.35 -14.82
N LEU A 194 -17.56 6.11 -14.48
CA LEU A 194 -16.63 4.97 -14.55
C LEU A 194 -16.09 4.73 -15.97
N ALA A 195 -16.93 4.93 -16.99
CA ALA A 195 -16.53 4.77 -18.38
C ALA A 195 -15.37 5.71 -18.76
N ARG A 196 -15.24 6.85 -18.08
CA ARG A 196 -14.10 7.76 -18.28
C ARG A 196 -12.81 7.19 -17.69
N LEU A 197 -12.88 6.41 -16.62
CA LEU A 197 -11.71 5.73 -16.05
C LEU A 197 -11.13 4.72 -17.01
N CYS A 198 -11.97 3.98 -17.74
CA CYS A 198 -11.52 3.01 -18.74
C CYS A 198 -10.68 3.62 -19.86
N ARG A 199 -10.72 4.94 -20.09
CA ARG A 199 -9.85 5.60 -21.07
C ARG A 199 -8.42 5.83 -20.57
N LEU A 200 -8.19 5.68 -19.27
CA LEU A 200 -6.89 5.81 -18.60
C LEU A 200 -6.25 4.44 -18.35
N LEU A 201 -7.04 3.38 -18.46
CA LEU A 201 -6.62 2.00 -18.40
C LEU A 201 -6.41 1.57 -19.86
N HIS A 202 -5.24 1.03 -20.18
CA HIS A 202 -4.86 0.69 -21.55
C HIS A 202 -5.82 -0.31 -22.21
#